data_AF-Q0B033-F1
#
_entry.id   AF-Q0B033-F1
#
_cell.length_a   1.000
_cell.length_b   1.000
_cell.length_c   1.000
_cell.angle_alpha   90.00
_cell.angle_beta   90.00
_cell.angle_gamma   90.00
#
_symmetry.space_group_name_H-M   'P 1'
#
loop_
_entity.id
_entity.type
_entity.pdbx_description
1 polymer ?
#
loop_
_entity_poly.entity_id
_entity_poly.type
_entity_poly.pdbx_seq_one_letter_code
_entity_poly.pdbx_strand_id
1 'polypeptide(L)'
;MAKKYNGFVAGLSQFLDQIAGLSLVAVMLVVVGNVLMRALFKHPILGTYDYVGFLTATAIGLALAHCALQNAHIAVDFVVERLPRKTRALIDTATNSVAITFWGFALWNLAIYAGTMKANGIVAATSQLPVSPFIYLVAFGLFSLCLVLLSHLGESLRRVAAR
;
A
#
# COMPACT_ATOMS: atom_id res chain seq x y z
N MET A 1 -1.96 16.66 23.51
CA MET A 1 -3.17 16.22 22.77
C MET A 1 -2.93 15.60 21.38
N ALA A 2 -1.70 15.53 20.85
CA ALA A 2 -1.42 15.04 19.48
C ALA A 2 -1.36 13.51 19.28
N LYS A 3 -1.46 12.70 20.35
CA LYS A 3 -1.37 11.23 20.29
C LYS A 3 -2.58 10.54 19.62
N LYS A 4 -3.70 11.27 19.47
CA LYS A 4 -5.01 10.70 19.06
C LYS A 4 -5.19 10.58 17.53
N TYR A 5 -4.57 11.44 16.74
CA TYR A 5 -4.60 11.36 15.26
C TYR A 5 -3.75 10.20 14.72
N ASN A 6 -2.56 9.97 15.32
CA ASN A 6 -1.77 8.77 15.00
C ASN A 6 -2.49 7.48 15.40
N GLY A 7 -3.31 7.49 16.46
CA GLY A 7 -4.05 6.30 16.86
C GLY A 7 -5.03 5.81 15.80
N PHE A 8 -5.78 6.72 15.17
CA PHE A 8 -6.76 6.33 14.14
C PHE A 8 -6.09 5.87 12.85
N VAL A 9 -5.12 6.65 12.33
CA VAL A 9 -4.40 6.29 11.10
C VAL A 9 -3.59 5.01 11.31
N ALA A 10 -2.88 4.88 12.43
CA ALA A 10 -2.13 3.66 12.74
C ALA A 10 -3.04 2.45 12.96
N GLY A 11 -4.20 2.63 13.61
CA GLY A 11 -5.20 1.57 13.78
C GLY A 11 -5.75 1.09 12.44
N LEU A 12 -6.08 2.03 11.54
CA LEU A 12 -6.51 1.70 10.18
C LEU A 12 -5.40 0.99 9.41
N SER A 13 -4.17 1.49 9.44
CA SER A 13 -3.05 0.84 8.75
C SER A 13 -2.72 -0.54 9.31
N GLN A 14 -2.79 -0.75 10.63
CA GLN A 14 -2.62 -2.08 11.23
C GLN A 14 -3.72 -3.05 10.83
N PHE A 15 -4.97 -2.58 10.77
CA PHE A 15 -6.08 -3.39 10.31
C PHE A 15 -5.90 -3.80 8.83
N LEU A 16 -5.47 -2.87 7.98
CA LEU A 16 -5.16 -3.15 6.58
C LEU A 16 -3.98 -4.12 6.44
N ASP A 17 -2.96 -3.99 7.29
CA ASP A 17 -1.80 -4.89 7.34
C ASP A 17 -2.19 -6.32 7.75
N GLN A 18 -3.11 -6.48 8.71
CA GLN A 18 -3.64 -7.80 9.06
C GLN A 18 -4.36 -8.45 7.87
N ILE A 19 -5.15 -7.67 7.11
CA ILE A 19 -5.79 -8.16 5.89
C ILE A 19 -4.75 -8.50 4.83
N ALA A 20 -3.69 -7.71 4.70
CA ALA A 20 -2.58 -7.99 3.79
C ALA A 20 -1.87 -9.30 4.15
N GLY A 21 -1.59 -9.53 5.44
CA GLY A 21 -1.02 -10.77 5.95
C GLY A 21 -1.91 -11.97 5.68
N LEU A 22 -3.23 -11.84 5.88
CA LEU A 22 -4.19 -12.91 5.56
C LEU A 22 -4.20 -13.21 4.04
N SER A 23 -4.14 -12.17 3.20
CA SER A 23 -4.04 -12.34 1.75
C SER A 23 -2.75 -13.08 1.35
N LEU A 24 -1.63 -12.80 2.02
CA LEU A 24 -0.36 -13.50 1.80
C LEU A 24 -0.45 -14.99 2.19
N VAL A 25 -1.11 -15.32 3.30
CA VAL A 25 -1.38 -16.71 3.68
C VAL A 25 -2.26 -17.39 2.64
N ALA A 26 -3.27 -16.71 2.12
CA ALA A 26 -4.11 -17.24 1.04
C ALA A 26 -3.29 -17.53 -0.24
N VAL A 27 -2.35 -16.65 -0.61
CA VAL A 27 -1.40 -16.91 -1.71
C VAL A 27 -0.62 -18.20 -1.46
N MET A 28 -0.06 -18.37 -0.27
CA MET A 28 0.68 -19.59 0.07
C MET A 28 -0.18 -20.84 -0.07
N LEU A 29 -1.42 -20.81 0.44
CA LEU A 29 -2.36 -21.94 0.34
C LEU A 29 -2.70 -22.27 -1.11
N VAL A 30 -2.95 -21.25 -1.95
CA VAL A 30 -3.23 -21.44 -3.38
C VAL A 30 -2.04 -22.04 -4.11
N VAL A 31 -0.82 -21.56 -3.84
CA VAL A 31 0.41 -22.08 -4.47
C VAL A 31 0.68 -23.51 -4.03
N VAL A 32 0.67 -23.79 -2.72
CA VAL A 32 0.91 -25.13 -2.17
C VAL A 32 -0.17 -26.10 -2.64
N GLY A 33 -1.44 -25.68 -2.59
CA GLY A 33 -2.56 -26.46 -3.09
C GLY A 33 -2.40 -26.82 -4.57
N ASN A 34 -2.00 -25.86 -5.42
CA ASN A 34 -1.73 -26.12 -6.83
C ASN A 34 -0.57 -27.11 -7.03
N VAL A 35 0.51 -27.00 -6.25
CA VAL A 35 1.64 -27.96 -6.32
C VAL A 35 1.20 -29.36 -5.91
N LEU A 36 0.44 -29.50 -4.81
CA LEU A 36 -0.07 -30.79 -4.34
C LEU A 36 -1.04 -31.42 -5.34
N MET A 37 -1.97 -30.64 -5.88
CA MET A 37 -2.96 -31.12 -6.86
C MET A 37 -2.28 -31.55 -8.17
N ARG A 38 -1.26 -30.80 -8.61
CA ARG A 38 -0.43 -31.18 -9.75
C ARG A 38 0.36 -32.47 -9.50
N ALA A 39 0.94 -32.63 -8.30
CA ALA A 39 1.76 -33.79 -7.97
C ALA A 39 0.95 -35.07 -7.76
N LEU A 40 -0.19 -34.99 -7.07
CA LEU A 40 -0.99 -36.15 -6.67
C LEU A 40 -2.05 -36.51 -7.72
N PHE A 41 -2.71 -35.51 -8.31
CA PHE A 41 -3.88 -35.71 -9.18
C PHE A 41 -3.60 -35.40 -10.66
N LYS A 42 -2.39 -34.93 -11.02
CA LYS A 42 -2.02 -34.47 -12.38
C LYS A 42 -2.94 -33.40 -12.98
N HIS A 43 -3.83 -32.83 -12.18
CA HIS A 43 -4.74 -31.76 -12.56
C HIS A 43 -4.32 -30.46 -11.86
N PRO A 44 -3.63 -29.53 -12.53
CA PRO A 44 -3.31 -28.24 -11.96
C PRO A 44 -4.57 -27.39 -11.77
N ILE A 45 -4.54 -26.47 -10.81
CA ILE A 45 -5.62 -25.50 -10.61
C ILE A 45 -5.54 -24.47 -11.76
N LEU A 46 -6.53 -24.47 -12.64
CA LEU A 46 -6.65 -23.44 -13.68
C LEU A 46 -6.81 -22.07 -13.05
N GLY A 47 -6.12 -21.06 -13.58
CA GLY A 47 -6.23 -19.70 -13.08
C GLY A 47 -5.42 -19.39 -11.81
N THR A 48 -4.57 -20.31 -11.33
CA THR A 48 -3.70 -20.08 -10.16
C THR A 48 -2.91 -18.77 -10.28
N TYR A 49 -2.39 -18.46 -11.47
CA TYR A 49 -1.66 -17.22 -11.73
C TYR A 49 -2.52 -15.97 -11.50
N ASP A 50 -3.78 -15.99 -11.94
CA ASP A 50 -4.71 -14.88 -11.76
C ASP A 50 -5.02 -14.67 -10.27
N TYR A 51 -5.33 -15.75 -9.54
CA TYR A 51 -5.61 -15.70 -8.10
C TYR A 51 -4.42 -15.19 -7.30
N VAL A 52 -3.23 -15.74 -7.57
CA VAL A 52 -1.99 -15.31 -6.90
C VAL A 52 -1.71 -13.85 -7.22
N GLY A 53 -1.85 -13.42 -8.47
CA GLY A 53 -1.66 -12.03 -8.90
C GLY A 53 -2.59 -11.05 -8.16
N PHE A 54 -3.89 -11.37 -8.08
CA PHE A 54 -4.86 -10.51 -7.39
C PHE A 54 -4.63 -10.45 -5.89
N LEU A 55 -4.35 -11.58 -5.25
CA LEU A 55 -4.11 -11.64 -3.81
C LEU A 55 -2.79 -10.95 -3.43
N THR A 56 -1.73 -11.13 -4.22
CA THR A 56 -0.44 -10.43 -4.01
C THR A 56 -0.57 -8.94 -4.25
N ALA A 57 -1.25 -8.51 -5.31
CA ALA A 57 -1.50 -7.07 -5.55
C ALA A 57 -2.26 -6.45 -4.37
N THR A 58 -3.31 -7.12 -3.89
CA THR A 58 -4.09 -6.68 -2.73
C THR A 58 -3.24 -6.64 -1.46
N ALA A 59 -2.43 -7.68 -1.22
CA ALA A 59 -1.55 -7.73 -0.05
C ALA A 59 -0.56 -6.57 -0.06
N ILE A 60 0.13 -6.33 -1.18
CA ILE A 60 1.08 -5.22 -1.32
C ILE A 60 0.37 -3.89 -1.13
N GLY A 61 -0.75 -3.67 -1.83
CA GLY A 61 -1.51 -2.42 -1.75
C GLY A 61 -1.93 -2.06 -0.32
N LEU A 62 -2.46 -3.03 0.42
CA LEU A 62 -2.95 -2.82 1.78
C LEU A 62 -1.81 -2.69 2.82
N ALA A 63 -0.67 -3.35 2.62
CA ALA A 63 0.48 -3.25 3.51
C ALA A 63 1.24 -1.91 3.40
N LEU A 64 1.16 -1.22 2.25
CA LEU A 64 1.94 0.00 1.97
C LEU A 64 1.81 1.07 3.05
N ALA A 65 0.60 1.32 3.55
CA ALA A 65 0.37 2.33 4.58
C ALA A 65 1.07 1.97 5.90
N HIS A 66 1.04 0.69 6.28
CA HIS A 66 1.72 0.20 7.48
C HIS A 66 3.24 0.23 7.32
N CYS A 67 3.74 -0.17 6.15
CA CYS A 67 5.15 -0.05 5.82
C CYS A 67 5.64 1.40 5.87
N ALA A 68 4.85 2.36 5.41
CA ALA A 68 5.21 3.78 5.48
C ALA A 68 5.20 4.34 6.91
N LEU A 69 4.38 3.80 7.82
CA LEU A 69 4.43 4.14 9.24
C LEU A 69 5.68 3.58 9.93
N GLN A 70 6.07 2.34 9.62
CA GLN A 70 7.22 1.69 10.25
C GLN A 70 8.57 2.11 9.65
N ASN A 71 8.61 2.29 8.33
CA ASN A 71 9.84 2.51 7.55
C ASN A 71 9.91 3.91 6.93
N ALA A 72 9.25 4.91 7.52
CA ALA A 72 9.35 6.30 7.08
C ALA A 72 10.83 6.69 6.98
N HIS A 73 11.32 6.82 5.75
CA HIS A 73 12.63 7.34 5.34
C HIS A 73 13.83 7.02 6.25
N ILE A 74 13.93 5.81 6.80
CA ILE A 74 15.02 5.41 7.73
C ILE A 74 16.41 5.74 7.17
N ALA A 75 16.62 5.53 5.86
CA ALA A 75 17.90 5.83 5.20
C ALA A 75 18.21 7.34 5.08
N VAL A 76 17.19 8.18 4.88
CA VAL A 76 17.36 9.63 4.79
C VAL A 76 17.50 10.21 6.20
N ASP A 77 16.75 9.67 7.18
CA ASP A 77 16.86 10.07 8.59
C ASP A 77 18.28 9.91 9.13
N PHE A 78 19.00 8.84 8.79
CA PHE A 78 20.40 8.65 9.24
C PHE A 78 21.36 9.74 8.74
N VAL A 79 21.20 10.19 7.50
CA VAL A 79 22.02 11.27 6.92
C VAL A 79 21.58 12.63 7.48
N VAL A 80 20.26 12.83 7.62
CA VAL A 80 19.66 14.08 8.08
C VAL A 80 19.83 14.30 9.59
N GLU A 81 20.03 13.24 10.38
CA GLU A 81 20.34 13.34 11.82
C GLU A 81 21.67 14.04 12.12
N ARG A 82 22.61 14.04 11.16
CA ARG A 82 23.87 14.80 11.27
C ARG A 82 23.72 16.30 10.98
N LEU A 83 22.55 16.74 10.51
CA LEU A 83 22.31 18.14 10.12
C LEU A 83 21.67 18.96 11.26
N PRO A 84 21.84 20.29 11.26
CA PRO A 84 21.20 21.16 12.23
C PRO A 84 19.67 21.10 12.12
N ARG A 85 18.99 21.26 13.27
CA ARG A 85 17.52 21.11 13.41
C ARG A 85 16.68 21.85 12.36
N LYS A 86 17.15 22.98 11.84
CA LYS A 86 16.44 23.77 10.80
C LYS A 86 16.46 23.07 9.44
N THR A 87 17.62 22.61 9.01
CA THR A 87 17.81 21.95 7.72
C THR A 87 17.12 20.58 7.71
N ARG A 88 17.14 19.86 8.83
CA ARG A 88 16.37 18.61 9.00
C ARG A 88 14.89 18.82 8.74
N ALA A 89 14.26 19.78 9.44
CA ALA A 89 12.84 20.01 9.30
C ALA A 89 12.43 20.48 7.89
N LEU A 90 13.31 21.23 7.20
CA LEU A 90 13.10 21.63 5.82
C LEU A 90 13.14 20.42 4.86
N ILE A 91 14.15 19.56 5.00
CA ILE A 91 14.30 18.34 4.18
C ILE A 91 13.13 17.39 4.43
N ASP A 92 12.73 17.19 5.68
CA ASP A 92 11.60 16.33 6.04
C ASP A 92 10.30 16.86 5.41
N THR A 93 10.07 18.17 5.46
CA THR A 93 8.89 18.81 4.87
C THR A 93 8.90 18.69 3.34
N ALA A 94 10.04 18.94 2.70
CA ALA A 94 10.20 18.84 1.25
C ALA A 94 10.05 17.40 0.74
N THR A 95 10.60 16.42 1.46
CA THR A 95 10.51 15.01 1.07
C THR A 95 9.07 14.52 1.20
N ASN A 96 8.41 14.83 2.32
CA ASN A 96 7.00 14.47 2.52
C ASN A 96 6.07 15.15 1.51
N SER A 97 6.31 16.42 1.15
CA SER A 97 5.47 17.10 0.16
C SER A 97 5.61 16.47 -1.23
N VAL A 98 6.84 16.17 -1.67
CA VAL A 98 7.09 15.46 -2.93
C VAL A 98 6.45 14.07 -2.92
N ALA A 99 6.58 13.33 -1.81
CA ALA A 99 5.98 12.01 -1.66
C ALA A 99 4.45 12.06 -1.77
N ILE A 100 3.79 13.01 -1.09
CA ILE A 100 2.32 13.16 -1.16
C ILE A 100 1.87 13.49 -2.58
N THR A 101 2.56 14.40 -3.28
CA THR A 101 2.20 14.75 -4.65
C THR A 101 2.35 13.56 -5.59
N PHE A 102 3.47 12.84 -5.49
CA PHE A 102 3.72 11.65 -6.31
C PHE A 102 2.67 10.55 -6.07
N TRP A 103 2.47 10.16 -4.81
CA TRP A 103 1.53 9.10 -4.46
C TRP A 103 0.06 9.51 -4.67
N GLY A 104 -0.26 10.79 -4.48
CA GLY A 104 -1.58 11.34 -4.81
C GLY A 104 -1.87 11.27 -6.31
N PHE A 105 -0.89 11.59 -7.16
CA PHE A 105 -1.02 11.46 -8.61
C PHE A 105 -1.10 9.99 -9.04
N ALA A 106 -0.33 9.11 -8.42
CA ALA A 106 -0.42 7.67 -8.65
C ALA A 106 -1.80 7.11 -8.28
N LEU A 107 -2.35 7.50 -7.12
CA LEU A 107 -3.70 7.14 -6.69
C LEU A 107 -4.76 7.59 -7.71
N TRP A 108 -4.65 8.84 -8.19
CA TRP A 108 -5.57 9.39 -9.17
C TRP A 108 -5.56 8.59 -10.48
N ASN A 109 -4.35 8.33 -11.01
CA ASN A 109 -4.20 7.52 -12.23
C ASN A 109 -4.72 6.10 -12.02
N LEU A 110 -4.46 5.50 -10.87
CA LEU A 110 -4.92 4.15 -10.55
C LEU A 110 -6.46 4.07 -10.45
N ALA A 111 -7.11 5.11 -9.91
CA ALA A 111 -8.55 5.20 -9.83
C ALA A 111 -9.20 5.34 -11.22
N ILE A 112 -8.62 6.17 -12.11
CA ILE A 112 -9.07 6.27 -13.51
C ILE A 112 -8.87 4.92 -14.21
N TYR A 113 -7.70 4.31 -14.06
CA TYR A 113 -7.39 3.00 -14.64
C TYR A 113 -8.39 1.93 -14.19
N ALA A 114 -8.74 1.88 -12.90
CA ALA A 114 -9.77 0.99 -12.37
C ALA A 114 -11.14 1.20 -13.02
N GLY A 115 -11.51 2.46 -13.27
CA GLY A 115 -12.74 2.84 -13.95
C GLY A 115 -12.76 2.44 -15.43
N THR A 116 -11.66 2.69 -16.14
CA THR A 116 -11.50 2.27 -17.55
C THR A 116 -11.55 0.75 -17.69
N MET A 117 -10.90 0.01 -16.79
CA MET A 117 -10.93 -1.45 -16.75
C MET A 117 -12.35 -1.99 -16.50
N LYS A 118 -13.11 -1.32 -15.63
CA LYS A 118 -14.53 -1.64 -15.38
C LYS A 118 -15.40 -1.39 -16.61
N ALA A 119 -15.21 -0.24 -17.27
CA ALA A 119 -15.99 0.14 -18.45
C ALA A 119 -15.72 -0.77 -19.65
N ASN A 120 -14.49 -1.22 -19.81
CA ASN A 120 -14.08 -2.13 -20.88
C ASN A 120 -14.40 -3.61 -20.58
N GLY A 121 -14.96 -3.92 -19.40
CA GLY A 121 -15.28 -5.29 -19.00
C GLY A 121 -14.08 -6.22 -18.96
N ILE A 122 -12.88 -5.70 -18.65
CA ILE A 122 -11.65 -6.49 -18.70
C ILE A 122 -11.69 -7.53 -17.57
N VAL A 123 -11.52 -8.78 -17.96
CA VAL A 123 -11.50 -9.94 -17.06
C VAL A 123 -10.17 -10.68 -17.16
N ALA A 124 -9.83 -11.41 -16.11
CA ALA A 124 -8.65 -12.24 -16.05
C ALA A 124 -8.65 -13.27 -17.20
N ALA A 125 -7.50 -13.44 -17.85
CA ALA A 125 -7.40 -14.22 -19.08
C ALA A 125 -7.76 -15.70 -18.90
N THR A 126 -7.54 -16.26 -17.70
CA THR A 126 -7.83 -17.66 -17.42
C THR A 126 -9.03 -17.87 -16.50
N SER A 127 -9.18 -17.08 -15.44
CA SER A 127 -10.28 -17.25 -14.48
C SER A 127 -11.56 -16.47 -14.85
N GLN A 128 -11.52 -15.63 -15.89
CA GLN A 128 -12.60 -14.71 -16.27
C GLN A 128 -13.14 -13.83 -15.12
N LEU A 129 -12.31 -13.62 -14.08
CA LEU A 129 -12.67 -12.79 -12.94
C LEU A 129 -12.51 -11.31 -13.30
N PRO A 130 -13.43 -10.43 -12.88
CA PRO A 130 -13.28 -9.00 -13.09
C PRO A 130 -12.07 -8.48 -12.31
N VAL A 131 -11.15 -7.80 -13.00
CA VAL A 131 -9.92 -7.24 -12.38
C VAL A 131 -10.18 -5.97 -11.58
N SER A 132 -11.24 -5.24 -11.94
CA SER A 132 -11.63 -3.95 -11.37
C SER A 132 -11.68 -3.91 -9.83
N PRO A 133 -12.33 -4.84 -9.11
CA PRO A 133 -12.41 -4.78 -7.64
C PRO A 133 -11.05 -4.83 -6.95
N PHE A 134 -10.11 -5.62 -7.49
CA PHE A 134 -8.76 -5.73 -6.91
C PHE A 134 -7.96 -4.43 -7.11
N ILE A 135 -8.11 -3.78 -8.26
CA ILE A 135 -7.46 -2.49 -8.52
C ILE A 135 -8.02 -1.41 -7.57
N TYR A 136 -9.32 -1.42 -7.29
CA TYR A 136 -9.91 -0.51 -6.30
C TYR A 136 -9.40 -0.77 -4.88
N LEU A 137 -9.17 -2.03 -4.49
CA LEU A 137 -8.55 -2.35 -3.20
C LEU A 137 -7.12 -1.81 -3.10
N VAL A 138 -6.33 -1.93 -4.17
CA VAL A 138 -4.97 -1.34 -4.22
C VAL A 138 -5.04 0.19 -4.16
N ALA A 139 -5.97 0.81 -4.87
CA ALA A 139 -6.21 2.25 -4.78
C ALA A 139 -6.60 2.68 -3.35
N PHE A 140 -7.41 1.88 -2.64
CA PHE A 140 -7.73 2.13 -1.24
C PHE A 140 -6.49 2.05 -0.33
N GLY A 141 -5.60 1.09 -0.57
CA GLY A 141 -4.31 1.00 0.10
C GLY A 141 -3.42 2.23 -0.13
N LEU A 142 -3.32 2.70 -1.39
CA LEU A 142 -2.61 3.93 -1.74
C LEU A 142 -3.24 5.18 -1.10
N PHE A 143 -4.57 5.22 -1.00
CA PHE A 143 -5.25 6.30 -0.30
C PHE A 143 -4.89 6.32 1.20
N SER A 144 -4.82 5.15 1.83
CA SER A 144 -4.35 5.04 3.22
C SER A 144 -2.89 5.49 3.37
N LEU A 145 -2.02 5.19 2.40
CA LEU A 145 -0.65 5.71 2.36
C LEU A 145 -0.62 7.25 2.29
N CYS A 146 -1.43 7.86 1.43
CA CYS A 146 -1.52 9.32 1.34
C CYS A 146 -1.96 9.95 2.67
N LEU A 147 -2.89 9.32 3.40
CA LEU A 147 -3.31 9.76 4.74
C LEU A 147 -2.16 9.73 5.75
N VAL A 148 -1.32 8.69 5.72
CA VAL A 148 -0.11 8.57 6.56
C VAL A 148 0.89 9.68 6.23
N LEU A 149 1.15 9.93 4.95
CA LEU A 149 2.09 10.96 4.55
C LEU A 149 1.60 12.37 4.94
N LEU A 150 0.29 12.62 4.86
CA LEU A 150 -0.32 13.87 5.32
C LEU A 150 -0.17 14.08 6.82
N SER A 151 -0.29 13.02 7.63
CA SER A 151 -0.05 13.14 9.09
C SER A 151 1.41 13.47 9.38
N HIS A 152 2.37 12.83 8.69
CA HIS A 152 3.80 13.12 8.83
C HIS A 152 4.15 14.56 8.40
N LEU A 153 3.55 15.06 7.32
CA LEU A 153 3.74 16.45 6.89
C LEU A 153 3.21 17.44 7.94
N GLY A 154 2.03 17.19 8.50
CA GLY A 154 1.45 18.02 9.55
C GLY A 154 2.30 18.08 10.83
N GLU A 155 2.92 16.96 11.22
CA GLU A 155 3.87 16.92 12.33
C GLU A 155 5.16 17.71 12.02
N SER A 156 5.69 17.56 10.80
CA SER A 156 6.91 18.25 10.36
C SER A 156 6.72 19.78 10.36
N LEU A 157 5.60 20.26 9.81
CA LEU A 157 5.26 21.68 9.80
C LEU A 157 5.10 22.26 11.21
N ARG A 158 4.53 21.51 12.15
CA ARG A 158 4.42 21.96 13.56
C ARG A 158 5.78 22.09 14.23
N ARG A 159 6.75 21.21 13.94
CA ARG A 159 8.12 21.33 14.47
C ARG A 159 8.84 22.58 13.93
N VAL A 160 8.51 22.99 12.71
CA VAL A 160 9.01 24.24 12.12
C VAL A 160 8.32 25.46 12.75
N ALA A 161 7.00 25.41 12.96
CA ALA A 161 6.18 26.52 13.44
C ALA A 161 6.20 26.73 14.97
N ALA A 162 6.51 25.71 15.78
CA ALA A 162 6.63 25.83 17.24
C ALA A 162 7.97 26.47 17.69
N ARG A 163 8.53 27.35 16.86
CA ARG A 163 9.73 28.16 17.12
C ARG A 163 9.36 29.61 17.27
#